data_AF-A0A965ALI0-F1
#
_entry.id   AF-A0A965ALI0-F1
#
_cell.length_a   1.000
_cell.length_b   1.000
_cell.length_c   1.000
_cell.angle_alpha   90.00
_cell.angle_beta   90.00
_cell.angle_gamma   90.00
#
_symmetry.space_group_name_H-M   'P 1'
#
loop_
_entity.id
_entity.type
_entity.pdbx_description
1 polymer ?
#
loop_
_entity_poly.entity_id
_entity_poly.type
_entity_poly.pdbx_seq_one_letter_code
_entity_poly.pdbx_strand_id
1 'polypeptide(L)'
;MERSTDRILTTHVGSLIRPPDLVDYIRPLQAGEDYDRDGYTKCLKSSVRDIVREQADHGIDVISDGEFGKSISWAQYVLRRLSGFERQAMKGENPFKAGADRTRFSQFYESLDSEQPPATVMESVCVGPIEYTGQDELQRDIANFKAALAEVNVTEGFLPVAAPASVIPDRRNEYYDDDEACLEAIGAA
;
A
#
# COMPACT_ATOMS: atom_id res chain seq x y z
N MET A 1 -9.71 14.15 12.66
CA MET A 1 -10.82 14.71 11.88
C MET A 1 -11.46 15.87 12.60
N GLU A 2 -11.12 17.08 12.17
CA GLU A 2 -11.81 18.30 12.59
C GLU A 2 -13.31 18.23 12.24
N ARG A 3 -14.16 18.59 13.19
CA ARG A 3 -15.61 18.63 12.99
C ARG A 3 -16.00 19.98 12.41
N SER A 4 -16.37 20.00 11.13
CA SER A 4 -16.97 21.17 10.49
C SER A 4 -18.47 21.30 10.83
N THR A 5 -18.93 22.52 11.07
CA THR A 5 -20.37 22.85 11.29
C THR A 5 -20.97 23.70 10.17
N ASP A 6 -20.15 24.34 9.35
CA ASP A 6 -20.60 25.37 8.39
C ASP A 6 -20.67 24.86 6.95
N ARG A 7 -19.90 23.80 6.63
CA ARG A 7 -19.91 23.14 5.31
C ARG A 7 -19.45 21.68 5.38
N ILE A 8 -19.70 20.93 4.31
CA ILE A 8 -19.14 19.59 4.12
C ILE A 8 -17.64 19.71 3.78
N LEU A 9 -16.80 18.95 4.47
CA LEU A 9 -15.39 18.79 4.14
C LEU A 9 -15.22 17.69 3.09
N THR A 10 -14.37 17.92 2.12
CA THR A 10 -14.05 17.02 1.01
C THR A 10 -12.77 16.23 1.29
N THR A 11 -12.76 14.97 0.86
CA THR A 11 -11.59 14.07 0.98
C THR A 11 -11.70 12.95 -0.06
N HIS A 12 -10.71 12.05 -0.07
CA HIS A 12 -10.62 10.89 -0.95
C HIS A 12 -10.04 9.70 -0.17
N VAL A 13 -9.86 8.56 -0.83
CA VAL A 13 -9.45 7.30 -0.16
C VAL A 13 -7.95 7.17 0.14
N GLY A 14 -7.09 8.02 -0.43
CA GLY A 14 -5.64 7.93 -0.26
C GLY A 14 -4.86 7.87 -1.57
N SER A 15 -4.75 6.68 -2.17
CA SER A 15 -3.91 6.47 -3.37
C SER A 15 -4.24 7.44 -4.52
N LEU A 16 -3.19 8.02 -5.10
CA LEU A 16 -3.24 8.87 -6.29
C LEU A 16 -2.29 8.33 -7.38
N ILE A 17 -2.40 8.88 -8.60
CA ILE A 17 -1.57 8.43 -9.72
C ILE A 17 -0.13 8.88 -9.52
N ARG A 18 0.79 7.92 -9.49
CA ARG A 18 2.23 8.21 -9.34
C ARG A 18 2.76 8.88 -10.61
N PRO A 19 3.57 9.94 -10.49
CA PRO A 19 4.18 10.58 -11.65
C PRO A 19 5.17 9.62 -12.34
N PRO A 20 5.35 9.73 -13.68
CA PRO A 20 6.24 8.86 -14.45
C PRO A 20 7.64 8.72 -13.87
N ASP A 21 8.26 9.84 -13.45
CA ASP A 21 9.61 9.86 -12.87
C ASP A 21 9.70 8.98 -11.61
N LEU A 22 8.66 8.94 -10.78
CA LEU A 22 8.63 8.09 -9.59
C LEU A 22 8.43 6.61 -9.97
N VAL A 23 7.63 6.35 -11.02
CA VAL A 23 7.42 4.99 -11.55
C VAL A 23 8.72 4.37 -12.05
N ASP A 24 9.61 5.17 -12.65
CA ASP A 24 10.91 4.71 -13.14
C ASP A 24 11.83 4.21 -12.03
N TYR A 25 11.70 4.69 -10.79
CA TYR A 25 12.37 4.13 -9.61
C TYR A 25 11.62 2.95 -8.99
N ILE A 26 10.28 2.96 -9.04
CA ILE A 26 9.47 1.90 -8.43
C ILE A 26 9.60 0.58 -9.17
N ARG A 27 9.67 0.60 -10.51
CA ARG A 27 9.81 -0.62 -11.33
C ARG A 27 11.05 -1.47 -10.94
N PRO A 28 12.29 -0.94 -10.95
CA PRO A 28 13.46 -1.72 -10.54
C PRO A 28 13.39 -2.11 -9.06
N LEU A 29 12.88 -1.24 -8.17
CA LEU A 29 12.65 -1.56 -6.76
C LEU A 29 11.72 -2.77 -6.57
N GLN A 30 10.66 -2.88 -7.35
CA GLN A 30 9.72 -4.01 -7.34
C GLN A 30 10.33 -5.27 -7.95
N ALA A 31 11.18 -5.11 -8.98
CA ALA A 31 11.90 -6.20 -9.62
C ALA A 31 13.07 -6.74 -8.78
N GLY A 32 13.46 -6.03 -7.72
CA GLY A 32 14.65 -6.36 -6.92
C GLY A 32 15.96 -6.04 -7.64
N GLU A 33 15.90 -5.15 -8.63
CA GLU A 33 17.03 -4.67 -9.41
C GLU A 33 17.72 -3.48 -8.71
N ASP A 34 18.96 -3.20 -9.11
CA ASP A 34 19.68 -2.03 -8.63
C ASP A 34 19.03 -0.73 -9.13
N TYR A 35 19.00 0.28 -8.26
CA TYR A 35 18.48 1.61 -8.59
C TYR A 35 19.20 2.69 -7.75
N ASP A 36 19.19 3.93 -8.23
CA ASP A 36 19.73 5.07 -7.48
C ASP A 36 18.82 5.40 -6.28
N ARG A 37 19.27 5.02 -5.08
CA ARG A 37 18.54 5.24 -3.82
C ARG A 37 18.43 6.70 -3.43
N ASP A 38 19.46 7.50 -3.71
CA ASP A 38 19.47 8.93 -3.39
C ASP A 38 18.56 9.67 -4.36
N GLY A 39 18.62 9.31 -5.64
CA GLY A 39 17.69 9.75 -6.69
C GLY A 39 16.24 9.43 -6.32
N TYR A 40 15.95 8.18 -5.95
CA TYR A 40 14.62 7.77 -5.48
C TYR A 40 14.14 8.60 -4.29
N THR A 41 14.99 8.79 -3.27
CA THR A 41 14.63 9.54 -2.06
C THR A 41 14.27 10.99 -2.39
N LYS A 42 15.04 11.65 -3.27
CA LYS A 42 14.77 13.00 -3.73
C LYS A 42 13.48 13.07 -4.55
N CYS A 43 13.32 12.17 -5.51
CA CYS A 43 12.16 12.08 -6.38
C CYS A 43 10.87 11.86 -5.57
N LEU A 44 10.87 10.88 -4.64
CA LEU A 44 9.74 10.61 -3.76
C LEU A 44 9.35 11.85 -2.94
N LYS A 45 10.33 12.55 -2.35
CA LYS A 45 10.08 13.76 -1.56
C LYS A 45 9.45 14.87 -2.41
N SER A 46 9.96 15.12 -3.62
CA SER A 46 9.37 16.11 -4.52
C SER A 46 7.97 15.70 -4.99
N SER A 47 7.76 14.43 -5.34
CA SER A 47 6.45 13.95 -5.78
C SER A 47 5.39 14.07 -4.69
N VAL A 48 5.72 13.79 -3.42
CA VAL A 48 4.82 14.00 -2.28
C VAL A 48 4.50 15.49 -2.09
N ARG A 49 5.51 16.37 -2.19
CA ARG A 49 5.29 17.81 -2.10
C ARG A 49 4.34 18.29 -3.20
N ASP A 50 4.56 17.84 -4.43
CA ASP A 50 3.81 18.32 -5.59
C ASP A 50 2.37 17.82 -5.56
N ILE A 51 2.11 16.56 -5.21
CA ILE A 51 0.73 16.04 -5.10
C ILE A 51 -0.05 16.67 -3.92
N VAL A 52 0.63 17.04 -2.84
CA VAL A 52 0.02 17.78 -1.72
C VAL A 52 -0.42 19.17 -2.16
N ARG A 53 0.41 19.87 -2.92
CA ARG A 53 0.05 21.17 -3.52
C ARG A 53 -1.11 21.04 -4.50
N GLU A 54 -1.09 20.06 -5.39
CA GLU A 54 -2.15 19.84 -6.37
C GLU A 54 -3.51 19.56 -5.71
N GLN A 55 -3.55 18.73 -4.66
CA GLN A 55 -4.77 18.49 -3.88
C GLN A 55 -5.30 19.78 -3.22
N ALA A 56 -4.40 20.60 -2.65
CA ALA A 56 -4.77 21.87 -2.03
C ALA A 56 -5.27 22.89 -3.08
N ASP A 57 -4.61 22.99 -4.23
CA ASP A 57 -5.00 23.86 -5.35
C ASP A 57 -6.37 23.47 -5.93
N HIS A 58 -6.74 22.19 -5.85
CA HIS A 58 -8.06 21.69 -6.20
C HIS A 58 -9.11 21.83 -5.09
N GLY A 59 -8.75 22.37 -3.93
CA GLY A 59 -9.68 22.65 -2.83
C GLY A 59 -10.11 21.42 -2.04
N ILE A 60 -9.31 20.34 -2.03
CA ILE A 60 -9.56 19.18 -1.16
C ILE A 60 -9.20 19.56 0.28
N ASP A 61 -10.13 19.32 1.20
CA ASP A 61 -10.00 19.80 2.58
C ASP A 61 -9.10 18.92 3.46
N VAL A 62 -9.27 17.60 3.33
CA VAL A 62 -8.51 16.59 4.06
C VAL A 62 -7.76 15.72 3.06
N ILE A 63 -6.44 15.87 3.03
CA ILE A 63 -5.58 15.36 1.95
C ILE A 63 -4.61 14.27 2.43
N SER A 64 -4.05 13.50 1.51
CA SER A 64 -3.03 12.48 1.83
C SER A 64 -1.71 12.71 1.08
N ASP A 65 -0.72 11.85 1.34
CA ASP A 65 0.55 11.81 0.60
C ASP A 65 0.45 11.10 -0.76
N GLY A 66 -0.77 10.76 -1.21
CA GLY A 66 -1.03 9.99 -2.43
C GLY A 66 -0.58 8.52 -2.34
N GLU A 67 -0.13 8.06 -1.17
CA GLU A 67 0.48 6.75 -0.94
C GLU A 67 1.77 6.49 -1.74
N PHE A 68 2.49 7.55 -2.13
CA PHE A 68 3.66 7.44 -2.99
C PHE A 68 4.83 6.69 -2.33
N GLY A 69 4.91 6.67 -1.00
CA GLY A 69 5.90 5.88 -0.24
C GLY A 69 5.64 4.36 -0.23
N LYS A 70 4.43 3.92 -0.61
CA LYS A 70 4.01 2.51 -0.61
C LYS A 70 4.28 1.87 -1.96
N SER A 71 5.52 1.46 -2.20
CA SER A 71 6.03 1.13 -3.54
C SER A 71 5.41 -0.08 -4.24
N ILE A 72 4.87 -1.09 -3.52
CA ILE A 72 4.32 -2.31 -4.15
C ILE A 72 2.83 -2.14 -4.45
N SER A 73 1.99 -2.23 -3.42
CA SER A 73 0.55 -2.05 -3.49
C SER A 73 0.01 -1.65 -2.12
N TRP A 74 -1.23 -1.16 -2.08
CA TRP A 74 -1.90 -0.76 -0.84
C TRP A 74 -1.93 -1.88 0.23
N ALA A 75 -2.09 -3.15 -0.18
CA ALA A 75 -2.14 -4.26 0.78
C ALA A 75 -0.78 -4.92 1.01
N GLN A 76 0.15 -4.87 0.04
CA GLN A 76 1.40 -5.62 0.12
C GLN A 76 2.59 -4.81 0.64
N TYR A 77 2.52 -3.47 0.73
CA TYR A 77 3.62 -2.68 1.31
C TYR A 77 3.98 -3.14 2.73
N VAL A 78 2.98 -3.58 3.50
CA VAL A 78 3.14 -4.05 4.87
C VAL A 78 4.07 -5.27 4.97
N LEU A 79 4.16 -6.09 3.92
CA LEU A 79 5.06 -7.25 3.88
C LEU A 79 6.54 -6.87 3.83
N ARG A 80 6.87 -5.63 3.44
CA ARG A 80 8.23 -5.09 3.57
C ARG A 80 8.50 -4.51 4.95
N ARG A 81 7.46 -4.37 5.77
CA ARG A 81 7.47 -3.68 7.07
C ARG A 81 7.12 -4.60 8.23
N LEU A 82 6.93 -5.90 7.96
CA LEU A 82 6.72 -6.93 8.96
C LEU A 82 7.75 -8.04 8.75
N SER A 83 8.29 -8.57 9.85
CA SER A 83 9.00 -9.84 9.86
C SER A 83 8.03 -11.02 9.79
N GLY A 84 8.57 -12.24 9.77
CA GLY A 84 7.79 -13.47 9.90
C GLY A 84 7.15 -13.97 8.61
N PHE A 85 7.16 -13.17 7.53
CA PHE A 85 6.62 -13.56 6.23
C PHE A 85 7.71 -13.92 5.22
N GLU A 86 7.52 -15.03 4.52
CA GLU A 86 8.34 -15.45 3.38
C GLU A 86 7.51 -15.57 2.10
N ARG A 87 8.15 -15.32 0.95
CA ARG A 87 7.53 -15.53 -0.37
C ARG A 87 7.77 -16.97 -0.81
N GLN A 88 6.71 -17.72 -1.02
CA GLN A 88 6.76 -19.12 -1.47
C GLN A 88 5.95 -19.30 -2.76
N ALA A 89 6.30 -20.31 -3.55
CA ALA A 89 5.48 -20.71 -4.68
C ALA A 89 4.12 -21.23 -4.17
N MET A 90 3.04 -20.79 -4.79
CA MET A 90 1.70 -21.24 -4.44
C MET A 90 1.57 -22.75 -4.56
N LYS A 91 1.00 -23.39 -3.54
CA LYS A 91 0.66 -24.82 -3.57
C LYS A 91 -0.81 -24.98 -3.97
N GLY A 92 -1.06 -25.52 -5.17
CA GLY A 92 -2.42 -25.81 -5.65
C GLY A 92 -3.01 -24.72 -6.54
N GLU A 93 -4.34 -24.57 -6.50
CA GLU A 93 -5.02 -23.53 -7.28
C GLU A 93 -4.69 -22.13 -6.77
N ASN A 94 -4.53 -21.20 -7.70
CA ASN A 94 -4.24 -19.82 -7.37
C ASN A 94 -5.49 -19.16 -6.73
N PRO A 95 -5.42 -18.65 -5.48
CA PRO A 95 -6.57 -18.06 -4.79
C PRO A 95 -7.13 -16.85 -5.54
N PHE A 96 -6.32 -16.15 -6.35
CA PHE A 96 -6.77 -15.06 -7.21
C PHE A 96 -7.67 -15.51 -8.36
N LYS A 97 -7.90 -16.81 -8.55
CA LYS A 97 -8.90 -17.38 -9.48
C LYS A 97 -10.24 -17.67 -8.80
N ALA A 98 -10.38 -17.42 -7.50
CA ALA A 98 -11.62 -17.55 -6.75
C ALA A 98 -12.19 -16.18 -6.32
N GLY A 99 -13.38 -16.18 -5.74
CA GLY A 99 -14.01 -15.00 -5.15
C GLY A 99 -15.40 -14.67 -5.71
N ALA A 100 -16.18 -13.94 -4.93
CA ALA A 100 -17.57 -13.61 -5.25
C ALA A 100 -17.71 -12.85 -6.58
N ASP A 101 -16.77 -11.94 -6.87
CA ASP A 101 -16.76 -11.19 -8.14
C ASP A 101 -16.48 -12.08 -9.34
N ARG A 102 -15.56 -13.05 -9.21
CA ARG A 102 -15.30 -14.04 -10.26
C ARG A 102 -16.51 -14.91 -10.54
N THR A 103 -17.28 -15.27 -9.51
CA THR A 103 -18.55 -15.97 -9.68
C THR A 103 -19.62 -15.08 -10.32
N ARG A 104 -19.76 -13.84 -9.85
CA ARG A 104 -20.82 -12.92 -10.30
C ARG A 104 -20.59 -12.39 -11.72
N PHE A 105 -19.33 -12.24 -12.12
CA PHE A 105 -18.91 -11.65 -13.40
C PHE A 105 -18.07 -12.64 -14.21
N SER A 106 -18.49 -13.91 -14.28
CA SER A 106 -17.68 -14.99 -14.87
C SER A 106 -17.22 -14.70 -16.29
N GLN A 107 -18.08 -14.14 -17.15
CA GLN A 107 -17.73 -13.80 -18.54
C GLN A 107 -16.60 -12.78 -18.65
N PHE A 108 -16.58 -11.77 -17.76
CA PHE A 108 -15.49 -10.79 -17.73
C PHE A 108 -14.17 -11.46 -17.35
N TYR A 109 -14.19 -12.31 -16.32
CA TYR A 109 -12.99 -12.98 -15.84
C TYR A 109 -12.50 -14.09 -16.79
N GLU A 110 -13.40 -14.79 -17.49
CA GLU A 110 -13.04 -15.71 -18.57
C GLU A 110 -12.30 -14.97 -19.70
N SER A 111 -12.79 -13.78 -20.09
CA SER A 111 -12.11 -12.93 -21.08
C SER A 111 -10.75 -12.46 -20.56
N LEU A 112 -10.72 -11.93 -19.34
CA LEU A 112 -9.49 -11.39 -18.72
C LEU A 112 -8.41 -12.47 -18.60
N ASP A 113 -8.77 -13.64 -18.08
CA ASP A 113 -7.83 -14.75 -17.86
C ASP A 113 -7.34 -15.38 -19.18
N SER A 114 -8.08 -15.19 -20.29
CA SER A 114 -7.67 -15.63 -21.62
C SER A 114 -6.59 -14.73 -22.24
N GLU A 115 -6.56 -13.45 -21.85
CA GLU A 115 -5.64 -12.44 -22.38
C GLU A 115 -4.44 -12.19 -21.46
N GLN A 116 -4.65 -12.33 -20.14
CA GLN A 116 -3.68 -11.95 -19.13
C GLN A 116 -3.31 -13.14 -18.23
N PRO A 117 -2.02 -13.49 -18.10
CA PRO A 117 -1.60 -14.49 -17.13
C PRO A 117 -1.89 -14.02 -15.69
N PRO A 118 -1.96 -14.94 -14.71
CA PRO A 118 -2.15 -14.57 -13.32
C PRO A 118 -1.12 -13.53 -12.86
N ALA A 119 -1.57 -12.52 -12.14
CA ALA A 119 -0.72 -11.43 -11.66
C ALA A 119 0.44 -11.91 -10.77
N THR A 120 0.30 -13.08 -10.13
CA THR A 120 1.38 -13.73 -9.38
C THR A 120 1.14 -15.23 -9.26
N VAL A 121 2.22 -16.00 -9.12
CA VAL A 121 2.22 -17.43 -8.77
C VAL A 121 2.85 -17.68 -7.39
N MET A 122 3.08 -16.60 -6.64
CA MET A 122 3.80 -16.59 -5.38
C MET A 122 2.87 -16.06 -4.28
N GLU A 123 2.79 -16.78 -3.17
CA GLU A 123 2.06 -16.40 -1.96
C GLU A 123 3.02 -15.88 -0.89
N SER A 124 2.48 -15.21 0.13
CA SER A 124 3.24 -14.82 1.31
C SER A 124 2.77 -15.69 2.48
N VAL A 125 3.70 -16.34 3.15
CA VAL A 125 3.42 -17.32 4.20
C VAL A 125 4.03 -16.83 5.51
N CYS A 126 3.23 -16.80 6.58
CA CYS A 126 3.73 -16.54 7.93
C CYS A 126 4.42 -17.80 8.46
N VAL A 127 5.75 -17.74 8.57
CA VAL A 127 6.63 -18.85 8.98
C VAL A 127 7.39 -18.56 10.27
N GLY A 128 7.19 -17.38 10.87
CA GLY A 128 7.91 -16.93 12.05
C GLY A 128 7.19 -15.82 12.81
N PRO A 129 7.78 -15.34 13.92
CA PRO A 129 7.22 -14.26 14.72
C PRO A 129 7.10 -12.96 13.91
N ILE A 130 5.99 -12.26 14.14
CA ILE A 130 5.64 -11.01 13.45
C ILE A 130 6.05 -9.84 14.33
N GLU A 131 6.91 -9.00 13.79
CA GLU A 131 7.37 -7.74 14.38
C GLU A 131 7.37 -6.66 13.31
N TYR A 132 7.07 -5.41 13.68
CA TYR A 132 7.17 -4.30 12.74
C TYR A 132 8.64 -3.91 12.52
N THR A 133 9.04 -3.91 11.25
CA THR A 133 10.40 -3.61 10.78
C THR A 133 10.46 -2.41 9.83
N GLY A 134 9.33 -1.74 9.62
CA GLY A 134 9.19 -0.62 8.69
C GLY A 134 9.38 0.77 9.28
N GLN A 135 10.04 0.92 10.44
CA GLN A 135 10.15 2.19 11.16
C GLN A 135 10.79 3.27 10.29
N ASP A 136 11.89 2.95 9.60
CA ASP A 136 12.61 3.92 8.77
C ASP A 136 11.78 4.38 7.56
N GLU A 137 11.10 3.46 6.89
CA GLU A 137 10.22 3.80 5.76
C GLU A 137 9.04 4.65 6.22
N LEU A 138 8.40 4.29 7.34
CA LEU A 138 7.29 5.06 7.90
C LEU A 138 7.75 6.46 8.32
N GLN A 139 8.90 6.57 8.97
CA GLN A 139 9.45 7.84 9.42
C GLN A 139 9.79 8.75 8.24
N ARG A 140 10.33 8.19 7.14
CA ARG A 140 10.53 8.91 5.88
C ARG A 140 9.21 9.43 5.30
N ASP A 141 8.19 8.58 5.22
CA ASP A 141 6.90 8.95 4.65
C ASP A 141 6.23 10.06 5.49
N ILE A 142 6.24 9.93 6.82
CA ILE A 142 5.77 10.96 7.76
C ILE A 142 6.56 12.27 7.59
N ALA A 143 7.89 12.20 7.47
CA ALA A 143 8.72 13.39 7.34
C ALA A 143 8.46 14.13 6.02
N ASN A 144 8.36 13.40 4.91
CA ASN A 144 8.02 13.98 3.60
C ASN A 144 6.65 14.65 3.63
N PHE A 145 5.63 13.96 4.17
CA PHE A 145 4.27 14.48 4.19
C PHE A 145 4.14 15.70 5.12
N LYS A 146 4.72 15.66 6.32
CA LYS A 146 4.75 16.82 7.23
C LYS A 146 5.45 18.03 6.61
N ALA A 147 6.55 17.82 5.90
CA ALA A 147 7.25 18.91 5.21
C ALA A 147 6.38 19.52 4.10
N ALA A 148 5.68 18.70 3.32
CA ALA A 148 4.77 19.15 2.27
C ALA A 148 3.53 19.89 2.83
N LEU A 149 2.94 19.38 3.92
CA LEU A 149 1.79 20.00 4.58
C LEU A 149 2.10 21.41 5.12
N ALA A 150 3.35 21.67 5.50
CA ALA A 150 3.77 23.00 5.95
C ALA A 150 3.76 24.07 4.84
N GLU A 151 3.62 23.67 3.57
CA GLU A 151 3.63 24.56 2.41
C GLU A 151 2.22 24.88 1.87
N VAL A 152 1.17 24.28 2.43
CA VAL A 152 -0.22 24.43 1.96
C VAL A 152 -1.16 24.78 3.12
N ASN A 153 -2.31 25.35 2.78
CA ASN A 153 -3.37 25.64 3.75
C ASN A 153 -4.56 24.70 3.51
N VAL A 154 -4.62 23.61 4.27
CA VAL A 154 -5.67 22.59 4.23
C VAL A 154 -6.19 22.32 5.64
N THR A 155 -7.33 21.64 5.76
CA THR A 155 -7.95 21.39 7.07
C THR A 155 -7.16 20.34 7.86
N GLU A 156 -6.85 19.19 7.25
CA GLU A 156 -6.11 18.11 7.90
C GLU A 156 -5.36 17.26 6.88
N GLY A 157 -4.32 16.56 7.31
CA GLY A 157 -3.64 15.53 6.52
C GLY A 157 -3.85 14.14 7.12
N PHE A 158 -3.95 13.11 6.28
CA PHE A 158 -4.02 11.72 6.73
C PHE A 158 -3.08 10.80 5.96
N LEU A 159 -2.64 9.72 6.60
CA LEU A 159 -1.89 8.63 5.98
C LEU A 159 -2.78 7.38 5.97
N PRO A 160 -3.17 6.86 4.80
CA PRO A 160 -3.89 5.60 4.71
C PRO A 160 -3.01 4.46 5.22
N VAL A 161 -3.59 3.54 6.00
CA VAL A 161 -2.92 2.32 6.46
C VAL A 161 -3.79 1.11 6.16
N ALA A 162 -3.16 -0.03 5.86
CA ALA A 162 -3.87 -1.28 5.73
C ALA A 162 -4.35 -1.74 7.11
N ALA A 163 -5.61 -2.14 7.22
CA ALA A 163 -6.10 -2.81 8.42
C ALA A 163 -5.38 -4.17 8.59
N PRO A 164 -5.18 -4.68 9.82
CA PRO A 164 -4.57 -5.99 10.05
C PRO A 164 -5.24 -7.11 9.24
N ALA A 165 -6.57 -7.08 9.15
CA ALA A 165 -7.35 -8.06 8.39
C ALA A 165 -7.12 -7.99 6.86
N SER A 166 -6.60 -6.88 6.34
CA SER A 166 -6.18 -6.75 4.93
C SER A 166 -4.84 -7.42 4.64
N VAL A 167 -4.11 -7.82 5.68
CA VAL A 167 -2.86 -8.56 5.55
C VAL A 167 -3.13 -10.06 5.40
N ILE A 168 -4.14 -10.65 6.01
CA ILE A 168 -4.35 -12.11 5.90
C ILE A 168 -5.16 -12.63 4.69
N PRO A 169 -5.95 -11.87 3.89
CA PRO A 169 -6.93 -12.47 2.98
C PRO A 169 -6.33 -13.47 1.98
N ASP A 170 -5.07 -13.25 1.59
CA ASP A 170 -4.33 -14.05 0.61
C ASP A 170 -3.04 -14.67 1.20
N ARG A 171 -2.91 -14.78 2.52
CA ARG A 171 -1.65 -15.20 3.18
C ARG A 171 -1.88 -16.42 4.05
N ARG A 172 -1.01 -17.42 3.89
CA ARG A 172 -1.08 -18.68 4.66
C ARG A 172 -0.35 -18.53 5.99
N ASN A 173 -0.93 -19.03 7.07
CA ASN A 173 -0.28 -19.16 8.36
C ASN A 173 0.31 -20.58 8.53
N GLU A 174 1.60 -20.68 8.83
CA GLU A 174 2.31 -21.93 9.16
C GLU A 174 3.05 -21.85 10.53
N TYR A 175 2.87 -20.76 11.28
CA TYR A 175 3.61 -20.51 12.52
C TYR A 175 2.72 -20.42 13.76
N TYR A 176 1.63 -19.65 13.71
CA TYR A 176 0.70 -19.51 14.84
C TYR A 176 -0.32 -20.65 14.87
N ASP A 177 -0.92 -20.90 16.03
CA ASP A 177 -1.88 -21.99 16.25
C ASP A 177 -3.09 -21.93 15.30
N ASP A 178 -3.56 -20.72 14.99
CA ASP A 178 -4.64 -20.46 14.06
C ASP A 178 -4.51 -19.06 13.40
N ASP A 179 -5.39 -18.78 12.45
CA ASP A 179 -5.41 -17.51 11.71
C ASP A 179 -5.81 -16.32 12.60
N GLU A 180 -6.53 -16.54 13.69
CA GLU A 180 -6.93 -15.48 14.64
C GLU A 180 -5.71 -15.01 15.45
N ALA A 181 -4.92 -15.93 16.00
CA ALA A 181 -3.66 -15.63 16.67
C ALA A 181 -2.66 -14.93 15.73
N CYS A 182 -2.59 -15.35 14.46
CA CYS A 182 -1.79 -14.67 13.44
C CYS A 182 -2.29 -13.23 13.19
N LEU A 183 -3.61 -13.03 13.09
CA LEU A 183 -4.22 -11.71 12.90
C LEU A 183 -3.96 -10.78 14.09
N GLU A 184 -4.08 -11.29 15.32
CA GLU A 184 -3.77 -10.56 16.55
C GLU A 184 -2.30 -10.13 16.58
N ALA A 185 -1.38 -11.01 16.19
CA ALA A 185 0.04 -10.69 16.11
C ALA A 185 0.33 -9.58 15.08
N ILE A 186 -0.35 -9.59 13.92
CA ILE A 186 -0.26 -8.48 12.94
C ILE A 186 -0.81 -7.17 13.53
N GLY A 187 -1.92 -7.23 14.27
CA GLY A 187 -2.52 -6.05 14.89
C GLY A 187 -1.69 -5.47 16.04
N ALA A 188 -0.87 -6.29 16.70
CA ALA A 188 -0.02 -5.88 17.82
C ALA A 188 1.35 -5.32 17.41
N ALA A 189 1.83 -5.66 16.21
CA ALA A 189 3.12 -5.23 15.65
C ALA A 189 3.12 -3.74 15.25
#